data_AF-A0AAW0WAG9-F1
#
_entry.id   AF-A0AAW0WAG9-F1
#
_cell.length_a   1.000
_cell.length_b   1.000
_cell.length_c   1.000
_cell.angle_alpha   90.00
_cell.angle_beta   90.00
_cell.angle_gamma   90.00
#
_symmetry.space_group_name_H-M   'P 1'
#
loop_
_entity.id
_entity.type
_entity.pdbx_description
1 polymer ?
#
loop_
_entity_poly.entity_id
_entity_poly.type
_entity_poly.pdbx_seq_one_letter_code
_entity_poly.pdbx_strand_id
1 'polypeptide(L)'
;MSAWRLPLPPWPYLAGILAALLLGPAAAQQPAPGVAPSGGRRALVTVAVPIQDRHGKYTEQEVTVWGAFSPLAAAAPAEGKFIQMHPLSLCERQRADGFDYEFGWVGFLKPDRVPGLPKTCSSVYEM
;
A
#
# COMPACT_ATOMS: atom_id res chain seq x y z
N MET A 1 -28.70 2.55 51.82
CA MET A 1 -27.34 3.15 51.88
C MET A 1 -26.38 2.05 52.27
N SER A 2 -25.76 1.37 51.31
CA SER A 2 -24.82 0.26 51.56
C SER A 2 -23.50 0.58 50.86
N ALA A 3 -22.50 0.92 51.64
CA ALA A 3 -21.15 1.22 51.17
C ALA A 3 -20.39 -0.10 51.00
N TRP A 4 -20.16 -0.51 49.76
CA TRP A 4 -19.24 -1.60 49.44
C TRP A 4 -17.81 -1.07 49.53
N ARG A 5 -17.07 -1.46 50.57
CA ARG A 5 -15.62 -1.23 50.65
C ARG A 5 -14.92 -2.28 49.77
N LEU A 6 -14.42 -1.86 48.62
CA LEU A 6 -13.48 -2.66 47.82
C LEU A 6 -12.12 -2.70 48.55
N PRO A 7 -11.46 -3.87 48.64
CA PRO A 7 -10.11 -3.94 49.21
C PRO A 7 -9.12 -3.28 48.24
N LEU A 8 -8.33 -2.34 48.76
CA LEU A 8 -7.19 -1.76 48.04
C LEU A 8 -6.15 -2.86 47.78
N PRO A 9 -5.67 -3.04 46.53
CA PRO A 9 -4.59 -3.98 46.24
C PRO A 9 -3.28 -3.51 46.90
N PRO A 10 -2.42 -4.44 47.34
CA PRO A 10 -1.20 -4.08 48.08
C PRO A 10 -0.22 -3.30 47.19
N TRP A 11 0.62 -2.49 47.84
CA TRP A 11 1.52 -1.50 47.24
C TRP A 11 2.47 -1.93 46.10
N PRO A 12 2.92 -3.20 45.93
CA PRO A 12 3.85 -3.51 44.83
C PRO A 12 3.21 -3.42 43.43
N TYR A 13 1.88 -3.42 43.31
CA TYR A 13 1.20 -3.39 42.01
C TYR A 13 1.12 -1.99 41.39
N LEU A 14 1.17 -0.92 42.20
CA LEU A 14 1.12 0.46 41.69
C LEU A 14 2.44 0.89 41.03
N ALA A 15 3.57 0.35 41.47
CA ALA A 15 4.88 0.62 40.88
C ALA A 15 5.02 0.03 39.46
N GLY A 16 4.42 -1.13 39.20
CA GLY A 16 4.42 -1.76 37.87
C GLY A 16 3.59 -1.00 36.84
N ILE A 17 2.48 -0.38 37.25
CA ILE A 17 1.59 0.39 36.35
C ILE A 17 2.20 1.75 36.02
N LEU A 18 2.91 2.40 36.96
CA LEU A 18 3.62 3.66 36.71
C LEU A 18 4.84 3.49 35.78
N ALA A 19 5.52 2.34 35.79
CA ALA A 19 6.63 2.06 34.87
C ALA A 19 6.15 1.82 33.41
N ALA A 20 4.92 1.36 33.21
CA ALA A 20 4.34 1.17 31.88
C ALA A 20 3.86 2.47 31.21
N LEU A 21 3.74 3.57 31.98
CA LEU A 21 3.30 4.88 31.49
C LEU A 21 4.46 5.84 31.12
N LEU A 22 5.71 5.47 31.43
CA LEU A 22 6.92 6.24 31.06
C LEU A 22 7.60 5.74 29.78
N LEU A 23 7.18 4.59 29.24
CA LEU A 23 7.51 4.17 27.89
C LEU A 23 6.42 4.71 26.96
N GLY A 24 6.66 5.92 26.45
CA GLY A 24 5.86 6.52 25.39
C GLY A 24 5.65 5.54 24.23
N PRO A 25 4.64 5.76 23.38
CA PRO A 25 4.33 4.86 22.28
C PRO A 25 5.60 4.66 21.45
N ALA A 26 6.12 3.44 21.48
CA ALA A 26 7.16 3.01 20.58
C ALA A 26 6.66 3.34 19.18
N ALA A 27 7.31 4.32 18.55
CA ALA A 27 7.10 4.64 17.15
C ALA A 27 7.14 3.30 16.41
N ALA A 28 6.01 2.93 15.81
CA ALA A 28 5.89 1.72 15.03
C ALA A 28 7.03 1.72 14.02
N GLN A 29 8.03 0.87 14.25
CA GLN A 29 9.19 0.76 13.40
C GLN A 29 8.66 0.16 12.09
N GLN A 30 8.44 1.02 11.10
CA GLN A 30 7.97 0.60 9.79
C GLN A 30 8.93 -0.48 9.27
N PRO A 31 8.42 -1.63 8.78
CA PRO A 31 9.27 -2.64 8.19
C PRO A 31 10.09 -2.00 7.06
N ALA A 32 11.40 -2.21 7.09
CA ALA A 32 12.32 -1.64 6.12
C ALA A 32 11.81 -1.95 4.70
N PRO A 33 11.63 -0.95 3.83
CA PRO A 33 11.05 -1.19 2.54
C PRO A 33 12.06 -1.97 1.69
N GLY A 34 11.55 -3.00 1.00
CA GLY A 34 12.33 -3.96 0.23
C GLY A 34 13.38 -3.31 -0.67
N VAL A 35 14.58 -3.90 -0.65
CA VAL A 35 15.74 -3.46 -1.43
C VAL A 35 15.38 -3.45 -2.92
N ALA A 36 15.43 -2.27 -3.54
CA ALA A 36 15.33 -2.12 -4.98
C ALA A 36 16.56 -2.76 -5.66
N PRO A 37 16.40 -3.50 -6.77
CA PRO A 37 17.53 -4.10 -7.49
C PRO A 37 18.49 -3.00 -7.98
N SER A 38 19.76 -3.17 -7.65
CA SER A 38 20.84 -2.22 -7.92
C SER A 38 21.13 -2.08 -9.42
N GLY A 39 20.72 -0.96 -10.03
CA GLY A 39 21.16 -0.57 -11.37
C GLY A 39 20.25 0.42 -12.11
N GLY A 40 18.96 0.50 -11.77
CA GLY A 40 18.00 1.41 -12.40
C GLY A 40 17.78 2.72 -11.63
N ARG A 41 17.24 3.75 -12.31
CA ARG A 41 16.74 4.97 -11.64
C ARG A 41 15.64 4.56 -10.67
N ARG A 42 15.80 4.86 -9.38
CA ARG A 42 14.86 4.47 -8.33
C ARG A 42 13.55 5.23 -8.48
N ALA A 43 12.44 4.55 -8.22
CA ALA A 43 11.11 5.13 -8.13
C ALA A 43 10.60 4.95 -6.70
N LEU A 44 10.03 6.01 -6.12
CA LEU A 44 9.28 5.95 -4.87
C LEU A 44 7.79 5.97 -5.24
N VAL A 45 7.02 5.02 -4.72
CA VAL A 45 5.58 4.94 -4.96
C VAL A 45 4.89 5.03 -3.61
N THR A 46 4.05 6.04 -3.45
CA THR A 46 3.19 6.23 -2.27
C THR A 46 1.75 5.97 -2.68
N VAL A 47 1.07 5.09 -1.95
CA VAL A 47 -0.33 4.76 -2.14
C VAL A 47 -1.10 5.27 -0.94
N ALA A 48 -1.99 6.23 -1.16
CA ALA A 48 -2.93 6.72 -0.16
C ALA A 48 -4.17 5.80 -0.14
N VAL A 49 -4.44 5.18 1.01
CA VAL A 49 -5.58 4.30 1.23
C VAL A 49 -6.60 5.06 2.09
N PRO A 50 -7.76 5.46 1.52
CA PRO A 50 -8.81 6.12 2.29
C PRO A 50 -9.49 5.10 3.22
N ILE A 51 -9.53 5.41 4.51
CA ILE A 51 -10.18 4.63 5.54
C ILE A 51 -11.30 5.49 6.12
N GLN A 52 -12.52 4.99 6.05
CA GLN A 52 -13.68 5.64 6.67
C GLN A 52 -13.94 5.01 8.04
N ASP A 53 -14.04 5.84 9.08
CA ASP A 53 -14.44 5.38 10.41
C ASP A 53 -15.96 5.17 10.51
N ARG A 54 -16.43 4.63 11.64
CA ARG A 54 -17.86 4.39 11.89
C ARG A 54 -18.70 5.67 11.97
N HIS A 55 -18.07 6.83 12.09
CA HIS A 55 -18.72 8.14 12.16
C HIS A 55 -18.67 8.88 10.81
N GLY A 56 -18.16 8.22 9.76
CA GLY A 56 -18.06 8.78 8.42
C GLY A 56 -16.86 9.69 8.21
N LYS A 57 -15.94 9.80 9.17
CA LYS A 57 -14.69 10.55 9.02
C LYS A 57 -13.71 9.76 8.17
N TYR A 58 -13.18 10.40 7.14
CA TYR A 58 -12.13 9.83 6.31
C TYR A 58 -10.76 10.18 6.90
N THR A 59 -9.90 9.17 6.98
CA THR A 59 -8.47 9.30 7.26
C THR A 59 -7.70 8.57 6.17
N GLU A 60 -6.52 9.05 5.82
CA GLU A 60 -5.67 8.39 4.84
C GLU A 60 -4.52 7.65 5.52
N GLN A 61 -4.33 6.40 5.11
CA GLN A 61 -3.13 5.64 5.46
C GLN A 61 -2.23 5.55 4.23
N GLU A 62 -0.99 6.00 4.36
CA GLU A 62 -0.01 5.91 3.29
C GLU A 62 0.81 4.62 3.37
N VAL A 63 0.97 3.98 2.23
CA VAL A 63 1.89 2.85 2.05
C VAL A 63 2.94 3.25 1.03
N THR A 64 4.21 3.18 1.42
CA THR A 64 5.34 3.55 0.58
C THR A 64 6.11 2.30 0.13
N VAL A 65 6.37 2.19 -1.17
CA VAL A 65 7.18 1.12 -1.76
C VAL A 65 8.24 1.67 -2.71
N TRP A 66 9.38 1.00 -2.77
CA TRP A 66 10.45 1.33 -3.72
C TRP A 66 10.39 0.43 -4.95
N GLY A 67 10.63 1.01 -6.11
CA GLY A 67 10.78 0.32 -7.38
C GLY A 67 11.89 0.93 -8.23
N ALA A 68 11.87 0.61 -9.52
CA ALA A 68 12.79 1.17 -10.51
C ALA A 68 12.02 1.60 -11.76
N PHE A 69 12.41 2.73 -12.34
CA PHE A 69 11.92 3.13 -13.65
C PHE A 69 12.47 2.19 -14.73
N SER A 70 11.61 1.81 -15.67
CA SER A 70 12.04 1.12 -16.89
C SER A 70 13.00 2.01 -17.70
N PRO A 71 14.06 1.46 -18.31
CA PRO A 71 14.92 2.21 -19.22
C PRO A 71 14.20 2.63 -20.51
N LEU A 72 13.09 1.97 -20.87
CA LEU A 72 12.31 2.24 -22.07
C LEU A 72 11.23 3.32 -21.87
N ALA A 73 11.10 3.87 -20.65
CA ALA A 73 10.09 4.87 -20.30
C ALA A 73 10.74 6.16 -19.75
N ALA A 74 9.99 7.26 -19.83
CA ALA A 74 10.35 8.49 -19.13
C ALA A 74 10.39 8.24 -17.61
N ALA A 75 11.43 8.73 -16.91
CA ALA A 75 11.36 8.84 -15.45
C ALA A 75 10.89 10.24 -15.09
N ALA A 76 9.59 10.36 -14.95
CA ALA A 76 8.92 11.54 -14.47
C ALA A 76 8.00 11.13 -13.32
N PRO A 77 7.72 12.04 -12.36
CA PRO A 77 6.68 11.82 -11.38
C PRO A 77 5.32 11.72 -12.07
N ALA A 78 4.44 10.89 -11.52
CA ALA A 78 3.05 10.76 -11.94
C ALA A 78 2.19 10.53 -10.71
N GLU A 79 0.97 11.06 -10.74
CA GLU A 79 -0.04 10.91 -9.70
C GLU A 79 -1.36 10.58 -10.38
N GLY A 80 -2.18 9.76 -9.72
CA GLY A 80 -3.44 9.33 -10.31
C GLY A 80 -4.16 8.28 -9.51
N LYS A 81 -5.42 8.05 -9.88
CA LYS A 81 -6.22 6.97 -9.32
C LYS A 81 -5.54 5.63 -9.61
N PHE A 82 -5.29 4.84 -8.56
CA PHE A 82 -4.70 3.52 -8.67
C PHE A 82 -5.72 2.52 -9.21
N ILE A 83 -5.40 1.87 -10.34
CA ILE A 83 -6.28 0.90 -11.01
C ILE A 83 -5.51 -0.40 -11.23
N GLN A 84 -6.01 -1.50 -10.66
CA GLN A 84 -5.48 -2.83 -10.93
C GLN A 84 -6.02 -3.34 -12.28
N MET A 85 -5.12 -3.67 -13.18
CA MET A 85 -5.44 -4.21 -14.51
C MET A 85 -5.01 -5.67 -14.63
N HIS A 86 -5.83 -6.46 -15.30
CA HIS A 86 -5.45 -7.82 -15.71
C HIS A 86 -4.56 -7.73 -16.95
N PRO A 87 -3.42 -8.44 -17.07
CA PRO A 87 -2.53 -8.31 -18.24
C PRO A 87 -3.23 -8.49 -19.60
N LEU A 88 -4.21 -9.40 -19.65
CA LEU A 88 -5.01 -9.66 -20.87
C LEU A 88 -5.99 -8.53 -21.24
N SER A 89 -6.29 -7.59 -20.33
CA SER A 89 -7.16 -6.46 -20.67
C SER A 89 -6.52 -5.54 -21.71
N LEU A 90 -5.19 -5.49 -21.77
CA LEU A 90 -4.44 -4.63 -22.67
C LEU A 90 -4.31 -5.19 -24.11
N CYS A 91 -4.91 -6.34 -24.40
CA CYS A 91 -4.87 -6.94 -25.73
C CYS A 91 -5.84 -6.23 -26.70
N GLU A 92 -5.40 -6.07 -27.94
CA GLU A 92 -6.02 -5.24 -28.99
C GLU A 92 -7.50 -5.55 -29.30
N ARG A 93 -7.96 -6.80 -29.11
CA ARG A 93 -9.40 -7.15 -29.26
C ARG A 93 -10.31 -6.72 -28.12
N GLN A 94 -9.76 -6.36 -26.95
CA GLN A 94 -10.51 -5.73 -25.86
C GLN A 94 -10.32 -4.20 -25.85
N ARG A 95 -9.47 -3.66 -26.72
CA ARG A 95 -9.14 -2.23 -26.79
C ARG A 95 -10.22 -1.41 -27.52
N ALA A 96 -11.13 -2.06 -28.26
CA ALA A 96 -12.13 -1.38 -29.09
C ALA A 96 -13.38 -0.92 -28.32
N ASP A 97 -13.58 -1.35 -27.07
CA ASP A 97 -14.91 -1.32 -26.47
C ASP A 97 -15.03 -1.11 -24.94
N GLY A 98 -14.01 -0.73 -24.13
CA GLY A 98 -14.35 -0.58 -22.70
C GLY A 98 -13.35 -0.13 -21.63
N PHE A 99 -12.44 0.81 -21.88
CA PHE A 99 -11.73 1.47 -20.78
C PHE A 99 -12.36 2.84 -20.46
N ASP A 100 -13.47 2.84 -19.72
CA ASP A 100 -14.09 4.05 -19.16
C ASP A 100 -13.32 4.56 -17.92
N TYR A 101 -11.99 4.62 -18.03
CA TYR A 101 -11.16 5.20 -16.98
C TYR A 101 -10.95 6.68 -17.25
N GLU A 102 -11.26 7.52 -16.27
CA GLU A 102 -10.97 8.95 -16.31
C GLU A 102 -9.48 9.19 -16.52
N PHE A 103 -9.13 10.13 -17.39
CA PHE A 103 -7.74 10.47 -17.70
C PHE A 103 -6.91 10.75 -16.43
N GLY A 104 -5.65 10.30 -16.42
CA GLY A 104 -4.74 10.47 -15.28
C GLY A 104 -4.78 9.33 -14.27
N TRP A 105 -5.14 8.11 -14.67
CA TRP A 105 -5.03 6.91 -13.84
C TRP A 105 -3.61 6.33 -13.85
N VAL A 106 -3.27 5.60 -12.78
CA VAL A 106 -2.02 4.84 -12.66
C VAL A 106 -2.35 3.35 -12.64
N GLY A 107 -1.92 2.63 -13.69
CA GLY A 107 -2.18 1.21 -13.85
C GLY A 107 -1.21 0.34 -13.07
N PHE A 108 -1.73 -0.67 -12.40
CA PHE A 108 -0.95 -1.72 -11.75
C PHE A 108 -1.32 -3.07 -12.31
N LEU A 109 -0.33 -3.82 -12.78
CA LEU A 109 -0.53 -5.17 -13.30
C LEU A 109 0.46 -6.14 -12.64
N LYS A 110 -0.02 -7.34 -12.35
CA LYS A 110 0.81 -8.45 -11.89
C LYS A 110 1.00 -9.40 -13.07
N PRO A 111 2.21 -9.51 -13.64
CA PRO A 111 2.45 -10.44 -14.73
C PRO A 111 2.41 -11.87 -14.21
N ASP A 112 1.65 -12.72 -14.89
CA ASP A 112 1.59 -14.15 -14.59
C ASP A 112 2.84 -14.85 -15.11
N ARG A 113 3.51 -15.64 -14.26
CA ARG A 113 4.63 -16.50 -14.62
C ARG A 113 4.22 -17.97 -14.53
N VAL A 114 3.15 -18.33 -15.21
CA VAL A 114 2.68 -19.72 -15.23
C VAL A 114 3.31 -20.45 -16.43
N PRO A 115 4.12 -21.50 -16.20
CA PRO A 115 4.62 -22.36 -17.28
C PRO A 115 3.44 -22.91 -18.10
N GLY A 116 3.49 -22.77 -19.42
CA GLY A 116 2.42 -23.21 -20.32
C GLY A 116 1.32 -22.19 -20.58
N LEU A 117 1.46 -20.92 -20.14
CA LEU A 117 0.58 -19.85 -20.61
C LEU A 117 0.63 -19.72 -22.14
N PRO A 118 -0.50 -19.39 -22.78
CA PRO A 118 -0.54 -19.15 -24.23
C PRO A 118 0.36 -17.98 -24.62
N LYS A 119 0.69 -17.88 -25.91
CA LYS A 119 1.47 -16.77 -26.47
C LYS A 119 0.88 -15.43 -26.03
N THR A 120 1.74 -14.51 -25.62
CA THR A 120 1.36 -13.13 -25.29
C THR A 120 0.80 -12.42 -26.51
N CYS A 121 -0.21 -11.56 -26.33
CA CYS A 121 -0.81 -10.78 -27.41
C CYS A 121 0.06 -9.58 -27.82
N SER A 122 0.86 -9.05 -26.90
CA SER A 122 1.81 -7.94 -27.10
C SER A 122 3.01 -8.10 -26.18
N SER A 123 4.08 -7.35 -26.46
CA SER A 123 5.18 -7.18 -25.51
C SER A 123 4.79 -6.23 -24.38
N VAL A 124 5.51 -6.30 -23.24
CA VAL A 124 5.28 -5.41 -22.09
C VAL A 124 5.50 -3.93 -22.41
N TYR A 125 6.20 -3.62 -23.51
CA TYR A 125 6.61 -2.26 -23.86
C TYR A 125 5.74 -1.62 -24.96
N GLU A 126 4.83 -2.36 -25.58
CA GLU A 126 3.92 -1.88 -26.63
C GLU A 126 2.58 -1.35 -26.09
N MET A 127 2.51 -1.09 -24.78
CA MET A 127 1.29 -0.67 -24.07
C MET A 127 1.02 0.83 -24.24
#